data_AF-A0A2V9DRI6-F1
#
_entry.id   AF-A0A2V9DRI6-F1
#
_cell.length_a   1.000
_cell.length_b   1.000
_cell.length_c   1.000
_cell.angle_alpha   90.00
_cell.angle_beta   90.00
_cell.angle_gamma   90.00
#
_symmetry.space_group_name_H-M   'P 1'
#
loop_
_entity.id
_entity.type
_entity.pdbx_description
1 polymer ?
#
loop_
_entity_poly.entity_id
_entity_poly.type
_entity_poly.pdbx_seq_one_letter_code
_entity_poly.pdbx_strand_id
1 'polypeptide(L)' 'MKTDALTNPIIKAATEALQNGDRKSWSALFEPDAELYDDGSPRSLKEFTRYALGHERFTSIDRVENKSP' A
#
# COMPACT_ATOMS: atom_id res chain seq x y z
N MET A 1 -10.92 -3.30 -8.26
CA MET A 1 -9.72 -4.13 -8.50
C MET A 1 -9.85 -5.40 -7.68
N LYS A 2 -9.51 -6.57 -8.24
CA LYS A 2 -9.51 -7.87 -7.53
C LYS A 2 -8.15 -8.07 -6.85
N THR A 3 -8.14 -8.51 -5.60
CA THR A 3 -6.92 -8.77 -4.80
C THR A 3 -6.57 -10.25 -4.70
N ASP A 4 -7.28 -11.14 -5.40
CA ASP A 4 -7.15 -12.60 -5.28
C ASP A 4 -5.72 -13.10 -5.57
N ALA A 5 -4.97 -12.38 -6.40
CA ALA A 5 -3.58 -12.70 -6.74
C ALA A 5 -2.57 -12.36 -5.63
N LEU A 6 -2.96 -11.54 -4.64
CA LEU A 6 -2.10 -11.14 -3.53
C LEU A 6 -2.10 -12.22 -2.45
N THR A 7 -1.14 -13.14 -2.52
CA THR A 7 -1.05 -14.26 -1.57
C THR A 7 -0.31 -13.90 -0.27
N ASN A 8 0.53 -12.87 -0.29
CA ASN A 8 1.17 -12.38 0.94
C ASN A 8 0.12 -11.64 1.79
N PRO A 9 -0.15 -12.07 3.04
CA PRO A 9 -1.23 -11.52 3.84
C PRO A 9 -1.00 -10.04 4.21
N ILE A 10 0.24 -9.61 4.41
CA ILE A 10 0.56 -8.21 4.74
C ILE A 10 0.32 -7.31 3.53
N ILE A 11 0.79 -7.74 2.35
CA ILE A 11 0.58 -6.99 1.10
C ILE A 11 -0.92 -6.90 0.79
N LYS A 12 -1.65 -8.01 0.92
CA LYS A 12 -3.10 -8.02 0.72
C LYS A 12 -3.81 -7.05 1.67
N ALA A 13 -3.49 -7.09 2.96
CA ALA A 13 -4.07 -6.19 3.96
C ALA A 13 -3.75 -4.71 3.65
N ALA A 14 -2.51 -4.39 3.26
CA ALA A 14 -2.10 -3.03 2.92
C ALA A 14 -2.85 -2.52 1.68
N THR A 15 -2.94 -3.33 0.63
CA THR A 15 -3.68 -2.99 -0.58
C THR A 15 -5.17 -2.79 -0.28
N GLU A 16 -5.79 -3.65 0.51
CA GLU A 16 -7.20 -3.53 0.89
C GLU A 16 -7.46 -2.27 1.73
N ALA A 17 -6.59 -1.98 2.70
CA ALA A 17 -6.68 -0.75 3.50
C ALA A 17 -6.57 0.51 2.63
N LEU A 18 -5.64 0.53 1.66
CA LEU A 18 -5.49 1.62 0.71
C LEU A 18 -6.74 1.80 -0.15
N GLN A 19 -7.23 0.72 -0.77
CA GLN A 19 -8.42 0.77 -1.64
C GLN A 19 -9.68 1.27 -0.90
N ASN A 20 -9.80 0.92 0.39
CA ASN A 20 -10.91 1.33 1.25
C ASN A 20 -10.72 2.71 1.89
N GLY A 21 -9.55 3.34 1.75
CA GLY A 21 -9.23 4.59 2.45
C GLY A 21 -9.15 4.41 3.97
N ASP A 22 -8.89 3.20 4.46
CA ASP A 22 -8.79 2.89 5.89
C ASP A 22 -7.40 3.26 6.42
N ARG A 23 -7.27 4.51 6.87
CA ARG A 23 -6.04 5.04 7.45
C ARG A 23 -5.57 4.29 8.69
N LYS A 24 -6.51 3.76 9.49
CA LYS A 24 -6.15 3.09 10.76
C LYS A 24 -5.49 1.74 10.47
N SER A 25 -6.14 0.92 9.65
CA SER A 25 -5.60 -0.38 9.26
C SER A 25 -4.32 -0.22 8.43
N TRP A 26 -4.27 0.78 7.54
CA TRP A 26 -3.06 1.12 6.80
C TRP A 26 -1.88 1.43 7.72
N SER A 27 -2.03 2.39 8.65
CA SER A 27 -0.94 2.79 9.54
C SER A 27 -0.46 1.68 10.47
N ALA A 28 -1.34 0.74 10.85
CA ALA A 28 -0.98 -0.39 11.71
C ALA A 28 -0.05 -1.42 11.05
N LEU A 29 0.14 -1.36 9.73
CA LEU A 29 0.96 -2.30 8.96
C LEU A 29 2.42 -1.83 8.79
N PHE A 30 2.76 -0.64 9.28
CA PHE A 30 4.09 -0.05 9.14
C PHE A 30 4.74 0.12 10.51
N GLU A 31 6.05 -0.13 10.56
CA GLU A 31 6.86 0.26 11.71
C GLU A 31 6.94 1.79 11.84
N PRO A 32 7.18 2.32 13.05
CA PRO A 32 7.22 3.76 13.29
C PRO A 32 8.21 4.54 12.41
N ASP A 33 9.29 3.91 11.97
CA ASP A 33 10.38 4.47 11.16
C ASP A 33 10.36 4.00 9.69
N ALA A 34 9.25 3.40 9.24
CA ALA A 34 9.11 2.95 7.86
C ALA A 34 9.25 4.11 6.85
N GLU A 35 10.08 3.89 5.85
CA GLU A 35 10.30 4.83 4.74
C GLU A 35 9.40 4.45 3.55
N LEU A 36 8.73 5.45 2.97
CA LEU A 36 7.93 5.29 1.76
C LEU A 36 8.71 5.84 0.57
N TYR A 37 8.75 5.07 -0.51
CA TYR A 37 9.31 5.50 -1.79
C TYR A 37 8.22 5.43 -2.86
N ASP A 38 8.14 6.47 -3.69
CA ASP A 38 7.29 6.52 -4.88
C ASP A 38 8.19 6.74 -6.09
N ASP A 39 8.17 5.81 -7.05
CA ASP A 39 9.09 5.77 -8.19
C ASP A 39 10.58 5.96 -7.81
N GLY A 40 10.99 5.33 -6.72
CA GLY A 40 12.35 5.39 -6.19
C GLY A 40 12.70 6.69 -5.46
N SER A 41 11.79 7.67 -5.40
CA SER A 41 11.98 8.92 -4.66
C SER A 41 11.37 8.82 -3.26
N PRO A 42 12.09 9.23 -2.19
CA PRO A 42 11.55 9.19 -0.85
C PRO A 42 10.36 10.14 -0.71
N ARG A 43 9.31 9.68 -0.04
CA ARG A 43 8.11 10.45 0.31
C ARG A 43 7.78 10.28 1.78
N SER A 44 7.08 11.26 2.34
CA SER A 44 6.58 11.14 3.71
C SER A 44 5.40 10.18 3.76
N LEU A 45 5.58 9.03 4.42
CA LEU A 45 4.50 8.08 4.69
C LEU A 45 3.33 8.74 5.45
N LYS A 46 3.65 9.66 6.36
CA LYS A 46 2.66 10.43 7.13
C LYS A 46 1.81 11.32 6.22
N GLU A 47 2.43 12.11 5.36
CA GLU A 47 1.70 13.02 4.46
C GLU A 47 0.90 12.21 3.43
N PHE A 48 1.47 11.13 2.89
CA PHE A 48 0.75 10.21 2.00
C PHE A 48 -0.51 9.65 2.67
N THR A 49 -0.39 9.12 3.89
CA THR A 49 -1.52 8.57 4.66
C THR A 49 -2.60 9.63 4.92
N ARG A 50 -2.19 10.88 5.17
CA ARG A 50 -3.12 11.97 5.48
C ARG A 50 -3.88 12.46 4.26
N TYR A 51 -3.18 12.66 3.13
CA TYR A 51 -3.74 13.38 1.98
C TYR A 51 -4.05 12.49 0.78
N ALA A 52 -3.23 11.46 0.49
CA ALA A 52 -3.44 10.59 -0.66
C ALA A 52 -4.37 9.42 -0.36
N LEU A 53 -4.24 8.81 0.82
CA LEU A 53 -5.02 7.62 1.17
C LEU A 53 -6.53 7.94 1.26
N GLY A 54 -7.32 7.21 0.47
CA GLY A 54 -8.76 7.42 0.26
C GLY A 54 -9.10 8.24 -0.98
N HIS A 55 -8.14 8.97 -1.56
CA HIS A 55 -8.28 9.66 -2.85
C HIS A 55 -7.66 8.84 -3.98
N GLU A 56 -6.48 8.28 -3.74
CA GLU A 56 -5.78 7.40 -4.69
C GLU A 56 -6.24 5.95 -4.55
N ARG A 57 -6.32 5.26 -5.70
CA ARG A 57 -6.70 3.84 -5.78
C ARG A 57 -5.97 3.17 -6.94
N PHE A 58 -5.58 1.92 -6.73
CA PHE A 58 -5.22 1.01 -7.80
C PHE A 58 -6.46 0.64 -8.62
N THR A 59 -6.29 0.66 -9.94
CA THR A 59 -7.33 0.30 -10.91
C THR A 59 -7.15 -1.14 -11.40
N SER A 60 -5.91 -1.57 -11.61
CA SER A 60 -5.51 -2.95 -11.95
C SER A 60 -4.29 -3.40 -11.14
N ILE A 61 -4.07 -4.72 -11.12
CA ILE A 61 -2.80 -5.34 -10.74
C ILE A 61 -2.37 -6.13 -11.97
N ASP A 62 -1.29 -5.71 -12.61
CA ASP A 62 -0.84 -6.32 -13.85
C ASP A 62 0.12 -7.49 -13.61
N ARG A 63 0.84 -7.48 -12.47
CA ARG A 63 1.82 -8.50 -12.11
C ARG A 63 1.97 -8.61 -10.58
N VAL A 64 2.16 -9.83 -10.08
CA VAL A 64 2.49 -10.11 -8.66
C VAL A 64 3.70 -11.04 -8.62
N GLU A 65 4.77 -10.63 -7.93
CA GLU A 65 5.98 -11.42 -7.77
C GLU A 65 6.47 -11.36 -6.32
N ASN A 66 6.86 -12.52 -5.77
CA ASN A 66 7.34 -12.60 -4.39
C ASN A 66 8.87 -12.55 -4.29
N LYS A 67 9.58 -12.62 -5.41
CA LYS A 67 11.04 -12.59 -5.52
C LYS A 67 11.40 -11.93 -6.84
N SER A 68 12.32 -10.97 -6.80
CA SER A 68 13.00 -10.51 -8.02
C SER A 68 13.88 -11.65 -8.55
N PRO A 69 14.06 -11.77 -9.89
CA PRO A 69 15.06 -12.67 -10.46
C PRO A 69 16.49 -12.34 -9.99
#